data_AF-A0AAP2GKB7-F1
#
_entry.id   AF-A0AAP2GKB7-F1
#
_cell.length_a   1.000
_cell.length_b   1.000
_cell.length_c   1.000
_cell.angle_alpha   90.00
_cell.angle_beta   90.00
_cell.angle_gamma   90.00
#
_symmetry.space_group_name_H-M   'P 1'
#
loop_
_entity.id
_entity.type
_entity.pdbx_description
1 polymer ?
#
loop_
_entity_poly.entity_id
_entity_poly.type
_entity_poly.pdbx_seq_one_letter_code
_entity_poly.pdbx_strand_id
1 'polypeptide(L)'
;MEVTTTMKYNILVKTATNAFNIFGIEENQLSKLVNAYKDGDPEITFSGKKYSLVGLSEIKIFTFVGNDLQASVNHYMGNVVQRRKRGGQYYLPSGTLEKMGDHVTKDIIGDHVFGENINKTLPVGESYVSLERIKEMKAIVTPDADLRRLVRLCEELNDNYGRGNFLSVAIIGRALIDHVPPLFKFGSFDQLTANYGGAKDGKSFKKHMKHLNESLRSIADGYLHVTVRSKEALPTRQQVEFRSDIDALLMEIVRTLS
;
A
#
# COMPACT_ATOMS: atom_id res chain seq x y z
N MET A 1 11.96 17.07 -36.41
CA MET A 1 12.05 16.49 -35.07
C MET A 1 11.42 17.47 -34.12
N GLU A 2 10.17 17.25 -33.73
CA GLU A 2 9.57 18.02 -32.63
C GLU A 2 10.30 17.66 -31.34
N VAL A 3 11.00 18.64 -30.77
CA VAL A 3 11.55 18.51 -29.41
C VAL A 3 10.33 18.53 -28.49
N THR A 4 9.91 17.37 -28.01
CA THR A 4 8.90 17.28 -26.96
C THR A 4 9.52 17.88 -25.70
N THR A 5 9.29 19.18 -25.47
CA THR A 5 9.70 19.85 -24.24
C THR A 5 8.95 19.20 -23.08
N THR A 6 9.65 18.31 -22.39
CA THR A 6 9.14 17.63 -21.20
C THR A 6 9.03 18.67 -20.09
N MET A 7 7.83 18.86 -19.56
CA MET A 7 7.59 19.77 -18.46
C MET A 7 8.41 19.33 -17.24
N LYS A 8 9.03 20.29 -16.56
CA LYS A 8 9.87 20.05 -15.37
C LYS A 8 9.33 20.81 -14.18
N TYR A 9 9.62 20.32 -12.99
CA TYR A 9 9.11 20.87 -11.75
C TYR A 9 10.22 21.16 -10.74
N ASN A 10 10.08 22.26 -10.02
CA ASN A 10 10.91 22.62 -8.89
C ASN A 10 10.09 22.50 -7.62
N ILE A 11 10.66 21.93 -6.57
CA ILE A 11 9.97 21.65 -5.33
C ILE A 11 10.70 22.29 -4.18
N LEU A 12 9.95 22.93 -3.28
CA LEU A 12 10.41 23.34 -1.96
C LEU A 12 9.81 22.41 -0.92
N VAL A 13 10.69 21.80 -0.12
CA VAL A 13 10.29 20.95 1.01
C VAL A 13 10.78 21.60 2.29
N LYS A 14 9.89 21.75 3.28
CA LYS A 14 10.26 22.11 4.65
C LYS A 14 9.79 21.04 5.62
N THR A 15 10.73 20.57 6.42
CA THR A 15 10.47 19.67 7.54
C THR A 15 10.73 20.39 8.87
N ALA A 16 10.47 19.73 9.99
CA ALA A 16 10.79 20.24 11.32
C ALA A 16 12.25 20.73 11.44
N THR A 17 13.20 19.93 10.93
CA THR A 17 14.64 20.16 11.10
C THR A 17 15.34 20.74 9.87
N ASN A 18 14.74 20.66 8.68
CA ASN A 18 15.41 21.01 7.43
C ASN A 18 14.50 21.74 6.44
N ALA A 19 15.11 22.35 5.44
CA ALA A 19 14.42 22.90 4.28
C ALA A 19 15.36 22.82 3.07
N PHE A 20 14.85 22.36 1.94
CA PHE A 20 15.66 22.13 0.74
C PHE A 20 14.81 22.26 -0.52
N ASN A 21 15.48 22.44 -1.66
CA ASN A 21 14.84 22.35 -2.96
C ASN A 21 15.19 21.04 -3.67
N ILE A 22 14.28 20.60 -4.55
CA ILE A 22 14.54 19.59 -5.57
C ILE A 22 14.24 20.26 -6.90
N PHE A 23 15.21 20.33 -7.80
CA PHE A 23 15.08 21.06 -9.06
C PHE A 23 14.90 20.13 -10.24
N GLY A 24 14.06 20.55 -11.19
CA GLY A 24 13.97 19.94 -12.51
C GLY A 24 13.47 18.52 -12.58
N ILE A 25 12.62 18.09 -11.64
CA ILE A 25 12.09 16.74 -11.69
C ILE A 25 11.08 16.61 -12.83
N GLU A 26 11.05 15.43 -13.45
CA GLU A 26 10.13 15.09 -14.52
C GLU A 26 8.77 14.61 -13.98
N GLU A 27 7.76 14.50 -14.84
CA GLU A 27 6.39 14.10 -14.50
C GLU A 27 6.32 12.76 -13.74
N ASN A 28 7.17 11.79 -14.11
CA ASN A 28 7.25 10.49 -13.45
C ASN A 28 7.76 10.60 -11.99
N GLN A 29 8.74 11.47 -11.76
CA GLN A 29 9.32 11.75 -10.44
C GLN A 29 8.36 12.60 -9.61
N LEU A 30 7.65 13.54 -10.23
CA LEU A 30 6.57 14.30 -9.61
C LEU A 30 5.47 13.37 -9.13
N SER A 31 5.01 12.45 -9.98
CA SER A 31 4.01 11.44 -9.61
C SER A 31 4.46 10.61 -8.41
N LYS A 32 5.73 10.20 -8.37
CA LYS A 32 6.31 9.47 -7.24
C LYS A 32 6.32 10.30 -5.94
N LEU A 33 6.65 11.60 -6.02
CA LEU A 33 6.58 12.51 -4.88
C LEU A 33 5.14 12.70 -4.38
N VAL A 34 4.20 12.88 -5.30
CA VAL A 34 2.78 13.07 -4.96
C VAL A 34 2.23 11.83 -4.26
N ASN A 35 2.56 10.64 -4.74
CA ASN A 35 2.18 9.39 -4.09
C ASN A 35 2.81 9.28 -2.69
N ALA A 36 4.11 9.56 -2.55
CA ALA A 36 4.76 9.57 -1.24
C ALA A 36 4.15 10.59 -0.27
N TYR A 37 3.75 11.77 -0.77
CA TYR A 37 3.05 12.78 0.02
C TYR A 37 1.69 12.26 0.50
N LYS A 38 0.90 11.71 -0.42
CA LYS A 38 -0.42 11.16 -0.14
C LYS A 38 -0.34 9.98 0.82
N ASP A 39 0.62 9.09 0.64
CA ASP A 39 0.80 7.86 1.42
C ASP A 39 1.52 8.09 2.76
N GLY A 40 2.04 9.30 2.99
CA GLY A 40 2.75 9.64 4.22
C GLY A 40 4.13 8.99 4.33
N ASP A 41 4.73 8.63 3.20
CA ASP A 41 6.05 8.00 3.18
C ASP A 41 7.10 8.98 3.71
N PRO A 42 7.90 8.59 4.72
CA PRO A 42 8.81 9.51 5.40
C PRO A 42 10.01 9.91 4.53
N GLU A 43 10.22 9.26 3.38
CA GLU A 43 11.41 9.41 2.56
C GLU A 43 11.11 9.11 1.08
N ILE A 44 11.79 9.82 0.18
CA ILE A 44 11.72 9.60 -1.26
C ILE A 44 13.11 9.56 -1.88
N THR A 45 13.27 8.85 -2.99
CA THR A 45 14.56 8.75 -3.71
C THR A 45 14.39 9.07 -5.18
N PHE A 46 15.20 10.01 -5.67
CA PHE A 46 15.34 10.37 -7.07
C PHE A 46 16.78 10.21 -7.50
N SER A 47 17.01 9.47 -8.59
CA SER A 47 18.34 9.31 -9.20
C SER A 47 19.44 8.96 -8.19
N GLY A 48 19.16 8.06 -7.24
CA GLY A 48 20.09 7.64 -6.19
C GLY A 48 20.24 8.57 -4.99
N LYS A 49 19.64 9.78 -5.03
CA LYS A 49 19.63 10.72 -3.92
C LYS A 49 18.36 10.59 -3.09
N LYS A 50 18.53 10.39 -1.79
CA LYS A 50 17.47 10.24 -0.80
C LYS A 50 17.10 11.58 -0.17
N TYR A 51 15.81 11.81 0.01
CA TYR A 51 15.24 13.02 0.62
C TYR A 51 14.29 12.61 1.74
N SER A 52 14.48 13.19 2.92
CA SER A 52 13.61 12.94 4.07
C SER A 52 12.43 13.92 4.09
N LEU A 53 11.24 13.38 4.29
CA LEU A 53 9.97 14.05 4.53
C LEU A 53 9.51 13.91 5.99
N VAL A 54 10.35 13.36 6.88
CA VAL A 54 10.02 13.22 8.30
C VAL A 54 9.74 14.59 8.93
N GLY A 55 8.57 14.74 9.54
CA GLY A 55 8.12 16.01 10.10
C GLY A 55 7.85 17.07 9.04
N LEU A 56 7.36 16.67 7.86
CA LEU A 56 6.95 17.58 6.79
C LEU A 56 5.96 18.62 7.32
N SER A 57 6.31 19.89 7.15
CA SER A 57 5.47 21.02 7.53
C SER A 57 4.96 21.82 6.34
N GLU A 58 5.68 21.78 5.21
CA GLU A 58 5.29 22.50 3.99
C GLU A 58 5.92 21.81 2.77
N ILE A 59 5.12 21.61 1.72
CA ILE A 59 5.61 21.26 0.39
C ILE A 59 5.01 22.23 -0.62
N LYS A 60 5.83 22.70 -1.57
CA LYS A 60 5.39 23.55 -2.67
C LYS A 60 5.99 23.09 -3.98
N ILE A 61 5.16 23.05 -5.01
CA ILE A 61 5.48 22.55 -6.34
C ILE A 61 5.32 23.70 -7.32
N PHE A 62 6.35 23.91 -8.13
CA PHE A 62 6.41 24.94 -9.15
C PHE A 62 6.73 24.30 -10.49
N THR A 63 6.12 24.79 -11.57
CA THR A 63 6.58 24.46 -12.91
C THR A 63 7.96 25.10 -13.15
N PHE A 64 8.66 24.65 -14.19
CA PHE A 64 9.87 25.30 -14.66
C PHE A 64 9.67 25.81 -16.08
N VAL A 65 9.82 27.12 -16.25
CA VAL A 65 9.72 27.81 -17.53
C VAL A 65 11.10 28.38 -17.85
N GLY A 66 11.83 27.69 -18.73
CA GLY A 66 13.16 28.11 -19.17
C GLY A 66 13.84 27.07 -20.05
N ASN A 67 14.83 27.52 -20.82
CA ASN A 67 15.54 26.66 -21.78
C ASN A 67 16.69 25.89 -21.12
N ASP A 68 17.27 26.44 -20.04
CA ASP A 68 18.38 25.83 -19.31
C ASP A 68 18.12 25.91 -17.80
N LEU A 69 17.77 24.76 -17.22
CA LEU A 69 17.53 24.61 -15.79
C LEU A 69 18.78 24.90 -14.97
N GLN A 70 19.94 24.39 -15.39
CA GLN A 70 21.17 24.48 -14.60
C GLN A 70 21.65 25.92 -14.55
N ALA A 71 21.60 26.64 -15.67
CA ALA A 71 21.90 28.06 -15.73
C ALA A 71 20.98 28.88 -14.83
N SER A 72 19.66 28.63 -14.89
CA SER A 72 18.68 29.32 -14.04
C SER A 72 18.92 29.05 -12.55
N VAL A 73 19.13 27.78 -12.16
CA VAL A 73 19.44 27.42 -10.77
C VAL A 73 20.72 28.10 -10.30
N ASN A 74 21.79 28.06 -11.10
CA ASN A 74 23.06 28.70 -10.78
C ASN A 74 22.90 30.22 -10.63
N HIS A 75 22.14 30.86 -11.51
CA HIS A 75 21.85 32.30 -11.44
C HIS A 75 21.16 32.66 -10.12
N TYR A 76 20.08 31.98 -9.76
CA TYR A 76 19.34 32.33 -8.55
C TYR A 76 20.09 31.95 -7.27
N MET A 77 20.80 30.83 -7.26
CA MET A 77 21.67 30.47 -6.14
C MET A 77 22.80 31.50 -5.95
N GLY A 78 23.41 32.00 -7.03
CA GLY A 78 24.49 32.98 -6.92
C GLY A 78 24.04 34.40 -6.56
N ASN A 79 22.80 34.79 -6.91
CA ASN A 79 22.37 36.19 -6.90
C ASN A 79 21.20 36.51 -5.94
N VAL A 80 20.65 35.53 -5.24
CA VAL A 80 19.53 35.73 -4.32
C VAL A 80 19.92 35.35 -2.89
N VAL A 81 19.34 36.05 -1.91
CA VAL A 81 19.47 35.72 -0.48
C VAL A 81 18.90 34.31 -0.24
N GLN A 82 19.81 33.36 -0.11
CA GLN A 82 19.48 31.99 0.24
C GLN A 82 19.03 31.90 1.70
N ARG A 83 18.13 30.96 1.99
CA ARG A 83 17.72 30.65 3.37
C ARG A 83 18.35 29.34 3.81
N ARG A 84 18.56 29.20 5.12
CA ARG A 84 19.09 27.98 5.74
C ARG A 84 18.42 27.77 7.10
N LYS A 85 17.95 26.55 7.36
CA LYS A 85 17.58 26.12 8.73
C LYS A 85 18.82 25.64 9.48
N ARG A 86 18.82 25.71 10.81
CA ARG A 86 19.97 25.30 11.65
C ARG A 86 20.44 23.89 11.28
N GLY A 87 21.67 23.76 10.77
CA GLY A 87 22.25 22.48 10.33
C GLY A 87 21.83 22.00 8.93
N GLY A 88 20.90 22.67 8.25
CA GLY A 88 20.37 22.29 6.93
C GLY A 88 21.20 22.79 5.75
N GLN A 89 20.77 22.42 4.53
CA GLN A 89 21.32 22.95 3.28
C GLN A 89 20.73 24.34 2.97
N TYR A 90 21.41 25.10 2.11
CA TYR A 90 20.82 26.32 1.59
C TYR A 90 19.73 26.00 0.57
N TYR A 91 18.68 26.82 0.57
CA TYR A 91 17.55 26.67 -0.34
C TYR A 91 17.03 28.04 -0.81
N LEU A 92 16.47 28.06 -2.02
CA LEU A 92 15.74 29.16 -2.61
C LEU A 92 14.33 29.24 -2.02
N PRO A 93 13.89 30.43 -1.55
CA PRO A 93 12.55 30.62 -1.02
C PRO A 93 11.48 30.62 -2.12
N SER A 94 10.21 30.45 -1.72
CA SER A 94 9.02 30.43 -2.60
C SER A 94 9.04 31.52 -3.66
N GLY A 95 9.19 32.79 -3.25
CA GLY A 95 9.18 33.93 -4.18
C GLY A 95 10.35 33.98 -5.18
N THR A 96 11.37 33.14 -5.02
CA THR A 96 12.40 32.94 -6.06
C THR A 96 12.01 31.83 -7.03
N LEU A 97 11.42 30.75 -6.52
CA LEU A 97 10.89 29.67 -7.36
C LEU A 97 9.73 30.15 -8.24
N GLU A 98 8.91 31.07 -7.74
CA GLU A 98 7.84 31.74 -8.51
C GLU A 98 8.37 32.56 -9.69
N LYS A 99 9.66 32.93 -9.69
CA LYS A 99 10.32 33.56 -10.86
C LYS A 99 10.78 32.54 -11.89
N MET A 100 10.88 31.27 -11.50
CA MET A 100 11.32 30.17 -12.35
C MET A 100 10.14 29.41 -12.98
N GLY A 101 8.91 29.65 -12.52
CA GLY A 101 7.67 29.09 -13.05
C GLY A 101 6.49 29.23 -12.10
N ASP A 102 5.35 28.70 -12.50
CA ASP A 102 4.07 28.87 -11.80
C ASP A 102 3.94 27.97 -10.59
N HIS A 103 3.31 28.48 -9.53
CA HIS A 103 3.00 27.70 -8.33
C HIS A 103 1.74 26.84 -8.55
N VAL A 104 1.93 25.53 -8.61
CA VAL A 104 0.91 24.54 -9.01
C VAL A 104 0.57 23.53 -7.91
N THR A 105 0.99 23.80 -6.67
CA THR A 105 0.78 22.87 -5.53
C THR A 105 -0.68 22.47 -5.36
N LYS A 106 -1.61 23.44 -5.36
CA LYS A 106 -3.04 23.17 -5.16
C LYS A 106 -3.61 22.28 -6.27
N ASP A 107 -3.18 22.48 -7.51
CA ASP A 107 -3.70 21.71 -8.64
C ASP A 107 -3.20 20.25 -8.62
N ILE A 108 -2.01 20.02 -8.06
CA ILE A 108 -1.38 18.69 -8.01
C ILE A 108 -1.76 17.89 -6.77
N ILE A 109 -1.72 18.50 -5.58
CA ILE A 109 -1.95 17.82 -4.30
C ILE A 109 -3.18 18.32 -3.54
N GLY A 110 -3.90 19.33 -4.03
CA GLY A 110 -5.10 19.85 -3.37
C GLY A 110 -4.85 20.34 -1.94
N ASP A 111 -5.90 20.29 -1.13
CA ASP A 111 -5.85 20.56 0.32
C ASP A 111 -5.55 19.28 1.12
N HIS A 112 -4.97 18.27 0.47
CA HIS A 112 -4.77 16.97 1.08
C HIS A 112 -3.72 17.00 2.20
N VAL A 113 -4.01 16.36 3.33
CA VAL A 113 -3.04 16.24 4.43
C VAL A 113 -1.94 15.26 4.03
N PHE A 114 -0.70 15.51 4.46
CA PHE A 114 0.38 14.53 4.31
C PHE A 114 -0.01 13.21 4.99
N GLY A 115 -0.03 12.12 4.23
CA GLY A 115 -0.54 10.83 4.72
C GLY A 115 -2.06 10.69 4.74
N GLU A 116 -2.83 11.59 4.10
CA GLU A 116 -4.30 11.48 4.04
C GLU A 116 -4.77 10.26 3.25
N ASN A 117 -3.92 9.64 2.44
CA ASN A 117 -4.29 8.43 1.72
C ASN A 117 -4.38 7.25 2.71
N ILE A 118 -5.57 7.11 3.30
CA ILE A 118 -5.94 5.99 4.17
C ILE A 118 -5.88 4.68 3.36
N ASN A 119 -5.90 4.75 2.02
CA ASN A 119 -5.71 3.63 1.10
C ASN A 119 -4.37 3.77 0.37
N LYS A 120 -3.29 3.32 1.01
CA LYS A 120 -1.99 3.08 0.35
C LYS A 120 -2.27 2.22 -0.89
N THR A 121 -2.29 2.83 -2.08
CA THR A 121 -2.61 2.07 -3.28
C THR A 121 -1.38 1.23 -3.56
N LEU A 122 -1.53 -0.07 -3.35
CA LEU A 122 -0.41 -1.00 -3.37
C LEU A 122 0.31 -0.91 -4.71
N PRO A 123 1.65 -1.06 -4.74
CA PRO A 123 2.34 -1.34 -5.97
C PRO A 123 1.63 -2.52 -6.63
N VAL A 124 1.39 -2.43 -7.95
CA VAL A 124 0.81 -3.53 -8.74
C VAL A 124 1.73 -4.75 -8.55
N GLY A 125 1.31 -5.65 -7.65
CA GLY A 125 2.18 -6.63 -7.00
C GLY A 125 1.39 -7.44 -5.96
N GLU A 126 0.46 -8.24 -6.47
CA GLU A 126 -0.36 -9.29 -5.85
C GLU A 126 -1.10 -8.94 -4.56
N SER A 127 -2.39 -8.63 -4.72
CA SER A 127 -3.39 -8.78 -3.66
C SER A 127 -3.31 -10.18 -3.04
N TYR A 128 -3.51 -10.28 -1.73
CA TYR A 128 -3.51 -11.55 -1.02
C TYR A 128 -4.65 -12.47 -1.50
N VAL A 129 -5.84 -11.91 -1.66
CA VAL A 129 -6.99 -12.49 -2.35
C VAL A 129 -7.20 -11.76 -3.66
N SER A 130 -7.36 -12.49 -4.77
CA SER A 130 -7.63 -11.92 -6.09
C SER A 130 -8.85 -10.97 -6.06
N LEU A 131 -8.70 -9.79 -6.66
CA LEU A 131 -9.81 -8.84 -6.81
C LEU A 131 -10.95 -9.41 -7.66
N GLU A 132 -10.64 -10.28 -8.62
CA GLU A 132 -11.64 -11.00 -9.42
C GLU A 132 -12.47 -11.93 -8.53
N ARG A 133 -11.81 -12.67 -7.63
CA ARG A 133 -12.52 -13.55 -6.68
C ARG A 133 -13.42 -12.77 -5.73
N ILE A 134 -12.97 -11.63 -5.23
CA ILE A 134 -13.81 -10.74 -4.39
C ILE A 134 -15.03 -10.25 -5.19
N LYS A 135 -14.85 -9.92 -6.47
CA LYS A 135 -15.93 -9.49 -7.35
C LYS A 135 -16.95 -10.61 -7.59
N GLU A 136 -16.49 -11.84 -7.84
CA GLU A 136 -17.36 -13.03 -7.95
C GLU A 136 -18.19 -13.21 -6.68
N MET A 137 -17.56 -13.17 -5.50
CA MET A 137 -18.25 -13.31 -4.22
C MET A 137 -19.30 -12.21 -3.97
N LYS A 138 -19.01 -10.96 -4.37
CA LYS A 138 -19.96 -9.84 -4.26
C LYS A 138 -21.16 -9.99 -5.19
N ALA A 139 -21.02 -10.72 -6.28
CA ALA A 139 -22.08 -10.92 -7.27
C ALA A 139 -23.07 -12.05 -6.88
N ILE A 140 -22.70 -12.90 -5.93
CA ILE A 140 -23.56 -13.99 -5.45
C ILE A 140 -24.73 -13.41 -4.66
N VAL A 141 -25.94 -13.75 -5.11
CA VAL A 141 -27.20 -13.43 -4.42
C VAL A 141 -27.92 -14.75 -4.17
N THR A 142 -27.95 -15.18 -2.91
CA THR A 142 -28.62 -16.42 -2.48
C THR A 142 -29.36 -16.18 -1.17
N PRO A 143 -30.57 -16.74 -0.97
CA PRO A 143 -31.27 -16.66 0.31
C PRO A 143 -30.60 -17.47 1.43
N ASP A 144 -29.72 -18.42 1.09
CA ASP A 144 -29.14 -19.36 2.05
C ASP A 144 -27.93 -18.79 2.82
N ALA A 145 -27.32 -17.71 2.34
CA ALA A 145 -26.09 -17.17 2.92
C ALA A 145 -25.88 -15.68 2.66
N ASP A 146 -25.32 -14.97 3.65
CA ASP A 146 -24.84 -13.59 3.53
C ASP A 146 -23.31 -13.54 3.52
N LEU A 147 -22.72 -13.19 2.37
CA LEU A 147 -21.27 -13.17 2.18
C LEU A 147 -20.61 -11.85 2.57
N ARG A 148 -21.35 -10.82 3.02
CA ARG A 148 -20.79 -9.47 3.32
C ARG A 148 -19.61 -9.53 4.28
N ARG A 149 -19.70 -10.36 5.32
CA ARG A 149 -18.63 -10.53 6.31
C ARG A 149 -17.39 -11.18 5.70
N LEU A 150 -17.57 -12.24 4.91
CA LEU A 150 -16.48 -12.94 4.23
C LEU A 150 -15.77 -12.04 3.21
N VAL A 151 -16.55 -11.30 2.41
CA VAL A 151 -16.03 -10.29 1.48
C VAL A 151 -15.18 -9.26 2.23
N ARG A 152 -15.67 -8.75 3.37
CA ARG A 152 -14.94 -7.76 4.15
C ARG A 152 -13.62 -8.32 4.70
N LEU A 153 -13.60 -9.56 5.18
CA LEU A 153 -12.36 -10.22 5.63
C LEU A 153 -11.35 -10.38 4.49
N CYS A 154 -11.79 -10.64 3.26
CA CYS A 154 -10.91 -10.70 2.09
C CYS A 154 -10.29 -9.33 1.75
N GLU A 155 -11.07 -8.25 1.84
CA GLU A 155 -10.59 -6.88 1.64
C GLU A 155 -9.57 -6.49 2.72
N GLU A 156 -9.86 -6.82 3.98
CA GLU A 156 -8.95 -6.55 5.10
C GLU A 156 -7.66 -7.38 5.02
N LEU A 157 -7.73 -8.63 4.53
CA LEU A 157 -6.54 -9.42 4.20
C LEU A 157 -5.65 -8.71 3.17
N ASN A 158 -6.25 -8.19 2.10
CA ASN A 158 -5.52 -7.47 1.05
C ASN A 158 -4.83 -6.23 1.59
N ASP A 159 -5.54 -5.41 2.37
CA ASP A 159 -5.00 -4.20 2.96
C ASP A 159 -3.84 -4.50 3.94
N ASN A 160 -4.05 -5.45 4.85
CA ASN A 160 -3.03 -5.80 5.85
C ASN A 160 -1.79 -6.45 5.22
N TYR A 161 -1.98 -7.34 4.24
CA TYR A 161 -0.86 -7.95 3.52
C TYR A 161 -0.05 -6.90 2.77
N GLY A 162 -0.75 -5.99 2.09
CA GLY A 162 -0.13 -4.90 1.36
C GLY A 162 0.67 -3.92 2.23
N ARG A 163 0.25 -3.72 3.48
CA ARG A 163 0.98 -2.91 4.48
C ARG A 163 2.09 -3.66 5.21
N GLY A 164 2.22 -4.98 5.01
CA GLY A 164 3.16 -5.81 5.76
C GLY A 164 2.72 -6.13 7.19
N ASN A 165 1.43 -5.98 7.51
CA ASN A 165 0.85 -6.29 8.82
C ASN A 165 0.61 -7.81 8.98
N PHE A 166 1.68 -8.61 8.93
CA PHE A 166 1.57 -10.06 8.82
C PHE A 166 0.92 -10.74 10.04
N LEU A 167 1.00 -10.16 11.24
CA LEU A 167 0.21 -10.62 12.39
C LEU A 167 -1.30 -10.59 12.08
N SER A 168 -1.78 -9.45 11.58
CA SER A 168 -3.17 -9.29 11.18
C SER A 168 -3.54 -10.22 10.04
N VAL A 169 -2.65 -10.45 9.06
CA VAL A 169 -2.91 -11.38 7.95
C VAL A 169 -3.24 -12.78 8.48
N ALA A 170 -2.43 -13.32 9.40
CA ALA A 170 -2.68 -14.63 9.99
C ALA A 170 -4.00 -14.66 10.79
N ILE A 171 -4.25 -13.64 11.62
CA ILE A 171 -5.45 -13.54 12.47
C ILE A 171 -6.72 -13.44 11.61
N ILE A 172 -6.71 -12.61 10.56
CA ILE A 172 -7.85 -12.47 9.66
C ILE A 172 -8.03 -13.74 8.83
N GLY A 173 -6.95 -14.39 8.39
CA GLY A 173 -7.02 -15.70 7.71
C GLY A 173 -7.68 -16.77 8.58
N ARG A 174 -7.34 -16.81 9.87
CA ARG A 174 -7.97 -17.68 10.88
C ARG A 174 -9.46 -17.38 11.04
N ALA A 175 -9.82 -16.10 11.13
CA ALA A 175 -11.22 -15.67 11.23
C ALA A 175 -11.99 -16.04 9.95
N LEU A 176 -11.38 -15.87 8.78
CA LEU A 176 -11.97 -16.23 7.49
C LEU A 176 -12.36 -17.71 7.47
N ILE A 177 -11.45 -18.63 7.82
CA ILE A 177 -11.76 -20.07 7.81
C ILE A 177 -12.80 -20.47 8.88
N ASP A 178 -12.96 -19.72 9.97
CA ASP A 178 -14.00 -19.99 10.98
C ASP A 178 -15.40 -19.59 10.53
N HIS A 179 -15.53 -18.62 9.62
CA HIS A 179 -16.82 -18.16 9.11
C HIS A 179 -17.36 -19.00 7.94
N VAL A 180 -16.54 -19.87 7.39
CA VAL A 180 -16.85 -20.69 6.20
C VAL A 180 -17.72 -21.92 6.45
N PRO A 181 -17.56 -22.70 7.54
CA PRO A 181 -18.23 -24.00 7.70
C PRO A 181 -19.76 -23.99 7.50
N PRO A 182 -20.51 -22.99 8.00
CA PRO A 182 -21.96 -22.93 7.80
C PRO A 182 -22.38 -22.87 6.33
N LEU A 183 -21.55 -22.29 5.44
CA LEU A 183 -21.83 -22.24 3.99
C LEU A 183 -21.87 -23.63 3.35
N PHE A 184 -21.22 -24.60 3.98
CA PHE A 184 -21.17 -26.00 3.56
C PHE A 184 -21.98 -26.92 4.51
N LYS A 185 -22.79 -26.36 5.39
CA LYS A 185 -23.62 -27.09 6.39
C LYS A 185 -22.79 -27.89 7.40
N PHE A 186 -21.60 -27.41 7.76
CA PHE A 186 -20.76 -27.96 8.83
C PHE A 186 -20.66 -27.00 10.02
N GLY A 187 -20.44 -27.54 11.22
CA GLY A 187 -20.31 -26.75 12.45
C GLY A 187 -18.90 -26.23 12.72
N SER A 188 -17.88 -26.80 12.08
CA SER A 188 -16.48 -26.36 12.25
C SER A 188 -15.66 -26.59 11.00
N PHE A 189 -14.52 -25.91 10.90
CA PHE A 189 -13.60 -26.09 9.78
C PHE A 189 -12.98 -27.49 9.77
N ASP A 190 -12.77 -28.10 10.94
CA ASP A 190 -12.34 -29.51 11.04
C ASP A 190 -13.37 -30.46 10.39
N GLN A 191 -14.67 -30.28 10.70
CA GLN A 191 -15.74 -31.07 10.09
C GLN A 191 -15.79 -30.88 8.58
N LEU A 192 -15.62 -29.64 8.10
CA LEU A 192 -15.55 -29.35 6.67
C LEU A 192 -14.36 -30.09 6.03
N THR A 193 -13.16 -29.99 6.60
CA THR A 193 -11.95 -30.62 6.02
C THR A 193 -12.03 -32.15 5.97
N ALA A 194 -12.65 -32.77 6.99
CA ALA A 194 -12.81 -34.22 7.06
C ALA A 194 -13.86 -34.74 6.06
N ASN A 195 -15.03 -34.08 6.04
CA ASN A 195 -16.23 -34.61 5.39
C ASN A 195 -16.48 -34.04 3.99
N TYR A 196 -16.04 -32.82 3.70
CA TYR A 196 -16.27 -32.20 2.40
C TYR A 196 -15.24 -32.66 1.37
N GLY A 197 -15.74 -33.26 0.29
CA GLY A 197 -14.93 -33.84 -0.77
C GLY A 197 -14.69 -32.97 -2.00
N GLY A 198 -15.14 -31.71 -2.06
CA GLY A 198 -15.00 -30.89 -3.26
C GLY A 198 -15.71 -31.41 -4.53
N ALA A 199 -15.56 -30.72 -5.65
CA ALA A 199 -16.08 -31.14 -6.95
C ALA A 199 -15.19 -32.18 -7.65
N LYS A 200 -15.61 -33.46 -7.64
CA LYS A 200 -14.97 -34.65 -8.26
C LYS A 200 -13.56 -34.99 -7.77
N ASP A 201 -13.40 -36.24 -7.31
CA ASP A 201 -12.21 -36.87 -6.69
C ASP A 201 -11.59 -36.19 -5.46
N GLY A 202 -11.76 -34.88 -5.25
CA GLY A 202 -11.68 -34.21 -3.94
C GLY A 202 -10.35 -34.14 -3.22
N LYS A 203 -9.37 -34.92 -3.66
CA LYS A 203 -8.08 -35.09 -2.99
C LYS A 203 -7.31 -33.78 -2.93
N SER A 204 -7.34 -32.99 -4.00
CA SER A 204 -6.64 -31.69 -4.06
C SER A 204 -7.28 -30.67 -3.11
N PHE A 205 -8.60 -30.51 -3.15
CA PHE A 205 -9.31 -29.60 -2.22
C PHE A 205 -9.07 -29.99 -0.77
N LYS A 206 -9.23 -31.27 -0.43
CA LYS A 206 -8.96 -31.77 0.92
C LYS A 206 -7.53 -31.48 1.39
N LYS A 207 -6.53 -31.60 0.50
CA LYS A 207 -5.13 -31.29 0.82
C LYS A 207 -4.95 -29.80 1.18
N HIS A 208 -5.51 -28.89 0.37
CA HIS A 208 -5.46 -27.45 0.65
C HIS A 208 -6.18 -27.09 1.95
N MET A 209 -7.38 -27.62 2.18
CA MET A 209 -8.13 -27.32 3.41
C MET A 209 -7.45 -27.89 4.65
N LYS A 210 -6.88 -29.09 4.55
CA LYS A 210 -6.07 -29.67 5.63
C LYS A 210 -4.87 -28.80 5.97
N HIS A 211 -4.16 -28.29 4.95
CA HIS A 211 -3.04 -27.38 5.15
C HIS A 211 -3.46 -26.07 5.85
N LEU A 212 -4.58 -25.45 5.44
CA LEU A 212 -5.15 -24.29 6.14
C LEU A 212 -5.50 -24.62 7.59
N ASN A 213 -6.16 -25.75 7.80
CA ASN A 213 -6.66 -26.13 9.11
C ASN A 213 -5.53 -26.45 10.10
N GLU A 214 -4.44 -27.06 9.63
CA GLU A 214 -3.31 -27.43 10.48
C GLU A 214 -2.31 -26.28 10.64
N SER A 215 -1.93 -25.63 9.53
CA SER A 215 -0.83 -24.67 9.51
C SER A 215 -1.30 -23.24 9.82
N LEU A 216 -2.23 -22.69 9.04
CA LEU A 216 -2.71 -21.32 9.25
C LEU A 216 -3.33 -21.17 10.65
N ARG A 217 -4.13 -22.14 11.09
CA ARG A 217 -4.71 -22.14 12.43
C ARG A 217 -3.64 -22.13 13.51
N SER A 218 -2.67 -23.06 13.46
CA SER A 218 -1.60 -23.14 14.46
C SER A 218 -0.77 -21.86 14.53
N ILE A 219 -0.46 -21.26 13.38
CA ILE A 219 0.29 -19.99 13.29
C ILE A 219 -0.51 -18.85 13.91
N ALA A 220 -1.78 -18.69 13.54
CA ALA A 220 -2.63 -17.62 14.06
C ALA A 220 -2.91 -17.77 15.56
N ASP A 221 -3.16 -18.97 16.05
CA ASP A 221 -3.36 -19.26 17.47
C ASP A 221 -2.10 -18.91 18.27
N GLY A 222 -0.92 -19.17 17.71
CA GLY A 222 0.36 -18.71 18.27
C GLY A 222 0.43 -17.19 18.43
N TYR A 223 -0.07 -16.43 17.46
CA TYR A 223 -0.10 -14.96 17.53
C TYR A 223 -1.20 -14.39 18.42
N LEU A 224 -2.29 -15.13 18.62
CA LEU A 224 -3.42 -14.70 19.46
C LEU A 224 -3.25 -15.03 20.94
N HIS A 225 -2.58 -16.15 21.26
CA HIS A 225 -2.57 -16.69 22.62
C HIS A 225 -1.23 -16.57 23.32
N VAL A 226 -0.12 -16.37 22.60
CA VAL A 226 1.19 -16.19 23.23
C VAL A 226 1.27 -14.79 23.85
N THR A 227 1.66 -14.74 25.13
CA THR A 227 1.92 -13.49 25.84
C THR A 227 3.29 -12.91 25.49
N VAL A 228 3.44 -11.60 25.71
CA VAL A 228 4.65 -10.85 25.39
C VAL A 228 5.89 -11.49 26.05
N ARG A 229 6.95 -11.70 25.26
CA ARG A 229 8.22 -12.32 25.71
C ARG A 229 9.39 -11.32 25.69
N SER A 230 10.49 -11.68 26.36
CA SER A 230 11.72 -10.87 26.40
C SER A 230 12.42 -10.74 25.04
N LYS A 231 12.18 -11.69 24.13
CA LYS A 231 12.62 -11.67 22.73
C LYS A 231 11.51 -12.24 21.87
N GLU A 232 11.14 -11.51 20.83
CA GLU A 232 10.11 -11.92 19.88
C GLU A 232 10.64 -11.86 18.45
N ALA A 233 10.14 -12.77 17.62
CA ALA A 233 10.30 -12.72 16.19
C ALA A 233 8.92 -12.47 15.59
N LEU A 234 8.79 -11.39 14.82
CA LEU A 234 7.55 -11.08 14.12
C LEU A 234 7.39 -12.00 12.89
N PRO A 235 6.15 -12.31 12.48
CA PRO A 235 5.91 -13.05 11.25
C PRO A 235 6.53 -12.38 10.05
N THR A 236 7.13 -13.20 9.20
CA THR A 236 7.55 -12.83 7.85
C THR A 236 6.43 -13.11 6.85
N ARG A 237 6.54 -12.55 5.64
CA ARG A 237 5.62 -12.81 4.53
C ARG A 237 5.44 -14.31 4.28
N GLN A 238 6.54 -15.07 4.31
CA GLN A 238 6.56 -16.50 4.02
C GLN A 238 5.74 -17.32 5.03
N GLN A 239 5.71 -16.89 6.29
CA GLN A 239 4.98 -17.61 7.34
C GLN A 239 3.47 -17.46 7.23
N VAL A 240 2.99 -16.44 6.50
CA VAL A 240 1.56 -16.17 6.30
C VAL A 240 1.14 -16.39 4.86
N GLU A 241 1.91 -17.14 4.08
CA GLU A 241 1.67 -17.38 2.66
C GLU A 241 0.69 -18.54 2.46
N PHE A 242 -0.61 -18.25 2.51
CA PHE A 242 -1.69 -19.22 2.28
C PHE A 242 -2.59 -18.83 1.10
N ARG A 243 -2.11 -17.97 0.19
CA ARG A 243 -2.92 -17.40 -0.89
C ARG A 243 -3.52 -18.47 -1.80
N SER A 244 -2.74 -19.49 -2.15
CA SER A 244 -3.22 -20.60 -2.98
C SER A 244 -4.32 -21.42 -2.30
N ASP A 245 -4.18 -21.69 -1.00
CA ASP A 245 -5.18 -22.47 -0.27
C ASP A 245 -6.47 -21.67 -0.04
N ILE A 246 -6.33 -20.37 0.28
CA ILE A 246 -7.48 -19.46 0.44
C ILE A 246 -8.19 -19.28 -0.90
N ASP A 247 -7.48 -19.11 -2.01
CA ASP A 247 -8.13 -19.04 -3.32
C ASP A 247 -8.90 -20.34 -3.63
N ALA A 248 -8.31 -21.52 -3.37
CA ALA A 248 -9.02 -22.78 -3.54
C ALA A 248 -10.30 -22.87 -2.69
N LEU A 249 -10.27 -22.33 -1.46
CA LEU A 249 -11.46 -22.28 -0.60
C LEU A 249 -12.53 -21.34 -1.17
N LEU A 250 -12.14 -20.11 -1.52
CA LEU A 250 -13.07 -19.11 -2.03
C LEU A 250 -13.66 -19.54 -3.39
N MET A 251 -12.90 -20.25 -4.21
CA MET A 251 -13.36 -20.78 -5.50
C MET A 251 -14.49 -21.76 -5.29
N GLU A 252 -14.34 -22.62 -4.27
CA GLU A 252 -15.34 -23.63 -3.95
C GLU A 252 -16.61 -23.01 -3.35
N ILE A 253 -16.47 -21.91 -2.59
CA ILE A 253 -17.62 -21.11 -2.13
C ILE A 253 -18.37 -20.53 -3.33
N VAL A 254 -17.65 -19.88 -4.26
CA VAL A 254 -18.25 -19.33 -5.48
C VAL A 254 -18.99 -20.44 -6.23
N ARG A 255 -18.32 -21.56 -6.51
CA ARG A 255 -18.90 -22.71 -7.23
C ARG A 255 -20.14 -23.30 -6.56
N THR A 256 -20.22 -23.26 -5.23
CA THR A 256 -21.32 -23.87 -4.47
C THR A 256 -22.52 -22.94 -4.34
N LEU A 257 -22.31 -21.62 -4.38
CA LEU A 257 -23.34 -20.61 -4.12
C LEU A 257 -23.75 -19.79 -5.34
N SER A 258 -22.98 -19.82 -6.44
CA SER A 258 -23.30 -19.16 -7.72
C SER A 258 -24.32 -19.91 -8.55
#